data_AF-A0A497CPP7-F1
#
_entry.id   AF-A0A497CPP7-F1
#
_cell.length_a   1.000
_cell.length_b   1.000
_cell.length_c   1.000
_cell.angle_alpha   90.00
_cell.angle_beta   90.00
_cell.angle_gamma   90.00
#
_symmetry.space_group_name_H-M   'P 1'
#
loop_
_entity.id
_entity.type
_entity.pdbx_description
1 polymer ?
#
loop_
_entity_poly.entity_id
_entity_poly.type
_entity_poly.pdbx_seq_one_letter_code
_entity_poly.pdbx_strand_id
1 'polypeptide(L)'
;HSMGSIIAYDVLSFVAKQSRIDTFITMGAPLGAPFVMSRIAAHSKSTYGQIKLQTPEAVKKHWYNFSDIRDKIALDYKLSDDFTPNSKGVKVVDKLVTNNYVMNGIANPHKSFGYLRAPEFINVLVDFINDKQA
;
A
#
# COMPACT_ATOMS: atom_id res chain seq x y z
N HIS A 1 2.83 -6.48 2.26
CA HIS A 1 1.62 -7.18 2.75
C HIS A 1 1.53 -7.00 4.26
N SER A 2 0.34 -6.76 4.80
CA SER A 2 0.09 -6.64 6.25
C SER A 2 1.10 -5.69 6.93
N MET A 3 1.65 -6.06 8.08
CA MET A 3 2.68 -5.27 8.78
C MET A 3 3.92 -4.96 7.93
N GLY A 4 4.26 -5.82 6.97
CA GLY A 4 5.35 -5.54 6.02
C GLY A 4 5.09 -4.29 5.18
N SER A 5 3.83 -3.93 4.95
CA SER A 5 3.46 -2.67 4.27
C SER A 5 3.79 -1.44 5.13
N ILE A 6 3.64 -1.52 6.46
CA ILE A 6 4.04 -0.45 7.39
C ILE A 6 5.55 -0.27 7.35
N ILE A 7 6.31 -1.37 7.48
CA ILE A 7 7.77 -1.34 7.46
C ILE A 7 8.28 -0.76 6.14
N ALA A 8 7.74 -1.23 5.01
CA ALA A 8 8.14 -0.73 3.70
C ALA A 8 7.84 0.77 3.54
N TYR A 9 6.66 1.23 3.96
CA TYR A 9 6.32 2.64 3.93
C TYR A 9 7.28 3.48 4.79
N ASP A 10 7.56 3.07 6.03
CA ASP A 10 8.43 3.79 6.97
C ASP A 10 9.86 3.89 6.42
N VAL A 11 10.40 2.78 5.91
CA VAL A 11 11.73 2.74 5.27
C VAL A 11 11.77 3.67 4.06
N LEU A 12 10.82 3.58 3.14
CA LEU A 12 10.81 4.40 1.92
C LEU A 12 10.57 5.89 2.21
N SER A 13 9.87 6.20 3.30
CA SER A 13 9.51 7.57 3.68
C SER A 13 10.57 8.26 4.52
N PHE A 14 11.31 7.53 5.37
CA PHE A 14 12.16 8.14 6.39
C PHE A 14 13.62 7.70 6.35
N VAL A 15 13.90 6.45 5.98
CA VAL A 15 15.25 5.86 6.05
C VAL A 15 15.94 5.91 4.69
N ALA A 16 15.30 5.34 3.67
CA ALA A 16 15.83 5.14 2.33
C ALA A 16 15.19 6.10 1.31
N LYS A 17 14.99 7.37 1.69
CA LYS A 17 14.31 8.41 0.88
C LYS A 17 14.90 8.59 -0.53
N GLN A 18 16.20 8.32 -0.67
CA GLN A 18 16.95 8.51 -1.92
C GLN A 18 16.86 7.30 -2.87
N SER A 19 16.29 6.18 -2.42
CA SER A 19 16.06 5.02 -3.27
C SER A 19 15.20 5.37 -4.48
N ARG A 20 15.37 4.59 -5.56
CA ARG A 20 14.59 4.71 -6.79
C ARG A 20 13.71 3.48 -6.93
N ILE A 21 12.51 3.55 -6.37
CA ILE A 21 11.51 2.50 -6.51
C ILE A 21 10.57 2.93 -7.63
N ASP A 22 10.51 2.16 -8.71
CA ASP A 22 9.58 2.43 -9.80
C ASP A 22 8.13 2.32 -9.31
N THR A 23 7.78 1.13 -8.82
CA THR A 23 6.43 0.78 -8.39
C THR A 23 6.44 0.20 -6.98
N PHE A 24 5.62 0.78 -6.09
CA PHE A 24 5.39 0.29 -4.73
C PHE A 24 4.03 -0.40 -4.64
N ILE A 25 3.99 -1.61 -4.10
CA ILE A 25 2.76 -2.39 -3.96
C ILE A 25 2.50 -2.70 -2.49
N THR A 26 1.31 -2.36 -2.03
CA THR A 26 0.77 -2.76 -0.73
C THR A 26 -0.43 -3.66 -0.92
N MET A 27 -0.62 -4.61 -0.01
CA MET A 27 -1.74 -5.56 -0.04
C MET A 27 -2.16 -5.92 1.37
N GLY A 28 -3.47 -5.95 1.64
CA GLY A 28 -4.00 -6.18 2.99
C GLY A 28 -3.33 -5.27 4.02
N ALA A 29 -3.11 -4.00 3.67
CA ALA A 29 -2.25 -3.10 4.40
C ALA A 29 -3.03 -2.32 5.46
N PRO A 30 -2.66 -2.37 6.74
CA PRO A 30 -3.33 -1.61 7.81
C PRO A 30 -2.90 -0.13 7.85
N LEU A 31 -2.52 0.47 6.73
CA LEU A 31 -1.88 1.80 6.69
C LEU A 31 -2.84 2.94 7.02
N GLY A 32 -4.12 2.82 6.70
CA GLY A 32 -5.18 3.77 7.06
C GLY A 32 -5.78 3.52 8.44
N ALA A 33 -5.30 2.51 9.19
CA ALA A 33 -5.78 2.29 10.55
C ALA A 33 -5.34 3.48 11.44
N PRO A 34 -6.24 4.11 12.23
CA PRO A 34 -5.93 5.34 12.96
C PRO A 34 -4.69 5.26 13.85
N PHE A 35 -4.47 4.12 14.51
CA PHE A 35 -3.30 3.91 15.35
C PHE A 35 -1.99 3.79 14.54
N VAL A 36 -2.05 3.25 13.32
CA VAL A 36 -0.90 3.17 12.41
C VAL A 36 -0.57 4.56 11.88
N MET A 37 -1.57 5.29 11.39
CA MET A 37 -1.39 6.67 10.91
C MET A 37 -0.83 7.58 11.99
N SER A 38 -1.35 7.50 13.23
CA SER A 38 -0.87 8.26 14.38
C SER A 38 0.61 8.00 14.66
N ARG A 39 1.05 6.73 14.61
CA ARG A 39 2.48 6.38 14.80
C ARG A 39 3.37 6.90 13.68
N ILE A 40 2.92 6.79 12.42
CA ILE A 40 3.67 7.33 11.28
C ILE A 40 3.78 8.86 11.37
N ALA A 41 2.70 9.54 11.76
CA ALA A 41 2.68 10.98 11.92
C ALA A 41 3.68 11.44 13.01
N ALA A 42 3.74 10.74 14.13
CA ALA A 42 4.70 11.03 15.20
C ALA A 42 6.16 10.93 14.72
N HIS A 43 6.48 9.97 13.84
CA HIS A 43 7.79 9.86 13.20
C HIS A 43 8.11 11.03 12.26
N SER A 44 7.10 11.59 11.59
CA SER A 44 7.28 12.70 10.64
C SER A 44 7.58 14.06 11.29
N LYS A 45 7.52 14.18 12.62
CA LYS A 45 7.58 15.45 13.39
C LYS A 45 6.54 16.50 12.96
N SER A 46 5.50 16.11 12.23
CA SER A 46 4.38 16.99 11.86
C SER A 46 3.48 17.23 13.07
N THR A 47 3.14 18.49 13.33
CA THR A 47 2.26 18.90 14.44
C THR A 47 0.83 18.39 14.21
N TYR A 48 0.16 18.00 15.30
CA TYR A 48 -1.23 17.55 15.31
C TYR A 48 -2.18 18.57 14.64
N GLY A 49 -3.00 18.10 13.70
CA GLY A 49 -4.13 18.88 13.16
C GLY A 49 -4.47 18.60 11.70
N GLN A 50 -3.49 18.21 10.87
CA GLN A 50 -3.70 17.83 9.46
C GLN A 50 -2.72 16.73 9.05
N ILE A 51 -2.95 15.50 9.55
CA ILE A 51 -2.14 14.34 9.19
C ILE A 51 -2.59 13.88 7.80
N LYS A 52 -2.15 14.57 6.75
CA LYS A 52 -2.12 13.98 5.42
C LYS A 52 -0.71 13.45 5.20
N LEU A 53 -0.56 12.14 5.37
CA LEU A 53 0.71 11.47 5.14
C LEU A 53 1.05 11.59 3.65
N GLN A 54 2.30 11.82 3.29
CA GLN A 54 2.69 11.94 1.88
C GLN A 54 3.07 10.56 1.33
N THR A 55 2.81 10.29 0.04
CA THR A 55 3.41 9.11 -0.59
C THR A 55 4.95 9.18 -0.51
N PRO A 56 5.68 8.05 -0.39
CA PRO A 56 7.11 8.12 -0.17
C PRO A 56 7.86 8.73 -1.37
N GLU A 57 8.79 9.65 -1.11
CA GLU A 57 9.59 10.33 -2.15
C GLU A 57 10.49 9.36 -2.96
N ALA A 58 10.78 8.20 -2.38
CA ALA A 58 11.52 7.12 -3.03
C ALA A 58 10.74 6.48 -4.20
N VAL A 59 9.40 6.56 -4.20
CA VAL A 59 8.53 6.00 -5.24
C VAL A 59 8.44 6.96 -6.43
N LYS A 60 8.71 6.47 -7.64
CA LYS A 60 8.89 7.31 -8.83
C LYS A 60 7.71 7.30 -9.79
N LYS A 61 7.05 6.15 -9.99
CA LYS A 61 5.93 6.05 -10.93
C LYS A 61 4.61 5.72 -10.24
N HIS A 62 4.55 4.60 -9.50
CA HIS A 62 3.26 4.07 -9.05
C HIS A 62 3.27 3.61 -7.60
N TRP A 63 2.16 3.85 -6.91
CA TRP A 63 1.80 3.13 -5.69
C TRP A 63 0.41 2.50 -5.85
N TYR A 64 0.36 1.17 -5.93
CA TYR A 64 -0.88 0.40 -5.93
C TYR A 64 -1.16 -0.19 -4.56
N ASN A 65 -2.39 -0.01 -4.07
CA ASN A 65 -2.85 -0.59 -2.82
C ASN A 65 -3.99 -1.59 -3.09
N PHE A 66 -3.75 -2.87 -2.82
CA PHE A 66 -4.74 -3.94 -2.99
C PHE A 66 -5.43 -4.28 -1.68
N SER A 67 -6.75 -4.31 -1.69
CA SER A 67 -7.54 -4.51 -0.47
C SER A 67 -8.80 -5.34 -0.75
N ASP A 68 -9.26 -6.13 0.22
CA ASP A 68 -10.49 -6.93 0.09
C ASP A 68 -11.42 -6.52 1.22
N ILE A 69 -12.67 -6.16 0.92
CA ILE A 69 -13.66 -5.66 1.90
C ILE A 69 -13.93 -6.61 3.09
N ARG A 70 -13.52 -7.88 2.99
CA ARG A 70 -13.66 -8.92 4.04
C ARG A 70 -12.37 -9.08 4.85
N ASP A 71 -11.27 -8.50 4.40
CA ASP A 71 -10.01 -8.43 5.14
C ASP A 71 -10.12 -7.39 6.27
N LYS A 72 -10.53 -7.87 7.44
CA LYS A 72 -10.69 -7.04 8.65
C LYS A 72 -9.40 -6.40 9.16
N ILE A 73 -8.22 -6.79 8.65
CA ILE A 73 -6.95 -6.17 9.02
C ILE A 73 -6.71 -4.90 8.20
N ALA A 74 -7.08 -4.93 6.92
CA ALA A 74 -7.11 -3.75 6.06
C ALA A 74 -8.40 -2.95 6.33
N LEU A 75 -8.58 -2.48 7.57
CA LEU A 75 -9.77 -1.75 8.02
C LEU A 75 -10.13 -0.57 7.11
N ASP A 76 -9.10 0.06 6.51
CA ASP A 76 -9.26 1.07 5.47
C ASP A 76 -8.86 0.51 4.10
N TYR A 77 -9.80 0.58 3.16
CA TYR A 77 -9.65 0.11 1.78
C TYR A 77 -9.23 1.21 0.81
N LYS A 78 -9.25 2.48 1.24
CA LYS A 78 -9.08 3.67 0.40
C LYS A 78 -7.94 4.56 0.90
N LEU A 79 -6.71 4.07 0.85
CA LEU A 79 -5.54 4.88 1.28
C LEU A 79 -5.35 6.15 0.42
N SER A 80 -6.01 6.28 -0.72
CA SER A 80 -5.94 7.48 -1.56
C SER A 80 -6.55 8.75 -0.95
N ASP A 81 -7.40 8.68 0.07
CA ASP A 81 -7.90 9.87 0.79
C ASP A 81 -7.03 10.25 2.01
N ASP A 82 -6.31 9.28 2.57
CA ASP A 82 -5.36 9.44 3.67
C ASP A 82 -4.00 10.00 3.22
N PHE A 83 -3.53 9.61 2.02
CA PHE A 83 -2.17 9.91 1.55
C PHE A 83 -2.14 10.93 0.40
N THR A 84 -1.39 12.03 0.58
CA THR A 84 -1.18 13.06 -0.45
C THR A 84 -0.08 12.68 -1.44
N PRO A 85 -0.14 13.18 -2.68
CA PRO A 85 0.90 12.93 -3.66
C PRO A 85 2.30 13.41 -3.23
N ASN A 86 3.34 12.68 -3.62
CA ASN A 86 4.72 13.14 -3.46
C ASN A 86 5.08 14.26 -4.43
N SER A 87 6.30 14.80 -4.35
CA SER A 87 6.81 15.87 -5.23
C SER A 87 6.77 15.54 -6.73
N LYS A 88 6.59 14.26 -7.09
CA LYS A 88 6.51 13.76 -8.47
C LYS A 88 5.06 13.49 -8.90
N GLY A 89 4.08 13.81 -8.05
CA GLY A 89 2.67 13.57 -8.31
C GLY A 89 2.22 12.12 -8.14
N VAL A 90 3.05 11.24 -7.57
CA VAL A 90 2.66 9.84 -7.32
C VAL A 90 1.59 9.81 -6.23
N LYS A 91 0.39 9.37 -6.60
CA LYS A 91 -0.74 9.15 -5.69
C LYS A 91 -0.99 7.67 -5.46
N VAL A 92 -1.66 7.31 -4.37
CA VAL A 92 -2.12 5.93 -4.15
C VAL A 92 -3.23 5.60 -5.15
N VAL A 93 -3.15 4.42 -5.74
CA VAL A 93 -4.19 3.84 -6.60
C VAL A 93 -4.75 2.61 -5.89
N ASP A 94 -5.93 2.77 -5.29
CA ASP A 94 -6.62 1.67 -4.61
C ASP A 94 -7.26 0.70 -5.61
N LYS A 95 -7.07 -0.59 -5.35
CA LYS A 95 -7.59 -1.71 -6.14
C LYS A 95 -8.31 -2.67 -5.20
N LEU A 96 -9.63 -2.69 -5.28
CA LEU A 96 -10.42 -3.71 -4.60
C LEU A 96 -10.23 -5.05 -5.30
N VAL A 97 -10.05 -6.11 -4.51
CA VAL A 97 -9.93 -7.48 -5.00
C VAL A 97 -10.89 -8.40 -4.27
N THR A 98 -11.18 -9.55 -4.89
CA THR A 98 -11.84 -10.66 -4.21
C THR A 98 -10.81 -11.73 -3.87
N ASN A 99 -10.21 -11.63 -2.68
CA ASN A 99 -9.37 -12.66 -2.09
C ASN A 99 -10.24 -13.84 -1.59
N ASN A 100 -10.46 -14.80 -2.47
CA ASN A 100 -11.17 -16.05 -2.18
C ASN A 100 -10.23 -17.17 -1.70
N TYR A 101 -9.08 -16.84 -1.08
CA TYR A 101 -8.16 -17.84 -0.57
C TYR A 101 -8.78 -18.64 0.58
N VAL A 102 -8.65 -19.96 0.53
CA VAL A 102 -9.17 -20.90 1.52
C VAL A 102 -8.04 -21.82 1.96
N MET A 103 -7.92 -22.05 3.26
CA MET A 103 -6.97 -23.00 3.84
C MET A 103 -7.73 -23.92 4.80
N ASN A 104 -7.65 -25.23 4.59
CA ASN A 104 -8.36 -26.24 5.39
C ASN A 104 -9.88 -25.97 5.48
N GLY A 105 -10.50 -25.54 4.39
CA GLY A 105 -11.93 -25.20 4.35
C GLY A 105 -12.30 -23.84 4.96
N ILE A 106 -11.33 -23.11 5.54
CA ILE A 106 -11.55 -21.81 6.18
C ILE A 106 -11.11 -20.69 5.23
N ALA A 107 -12.02 -19.76 4.93
CA ALA A 107 -11.71 -18.57 4.15
C ALA A 107 -10.73 -17.66 4.90
N ASN A 108 -9.70 -17.18 4.19
CA ASN A 108 -8.72 -16.25 4.73
C ASN A 108 -8.48 -15.10 3.73
N PRO A 109 -9.35 -14.08 3.71
CA PRO A 109 -9.25 -12.94 2.80
C PRO A 109 -8.02 -12.05 3.07
N HIS A 110 -7.34 -12.24 4.20
CA HIS A 110 -6.10 -11.54 4.52
C HIS A 110 -4.85 -12.24 3.93
N LYS A 111 -4.94 -13.51 3.50
CA LYS A 111 -3.74 -14.25 3.09
C LYS A 111 -3.15 -13.68 1.80
N SER A 112 -1.86 -13.37 1.80
CA SER A 112 -1.12 -12.83 0.66
C SER A 112 -1.28 -13.63 -0.64
N PHE A 113 -1.35 -14.96 -0.56
CA PHE A 113 -1.54 -15.82 -1.73
C PHE A 113 -2.81 -15.50 -2.52
N GLY A 114 -3.87 -15.07 -1.84
CA GLY A 114 -5.09 -14.67 -2.51
C GLY A 114 -4.99 -13.32 -3.22
N TYR A 115 -4.24 -12.36 -2.65
CA TYR A 115 -3.92 -11.10 -3.33
C TYR A 115 -3.04 -11.34 -4.56
N LEU A 116 -2.02 -12.19 -4.44
CA LEU A 116 -1.07 -12.47 -5.53
C LEU A 116 -1.72 -13.18 -6.74
N ARG A 117 -2.85 -13.86 -6.54
CA ARG A 117 -3.61 -14.50 -7.63
C ARG A 117 -4.81 -13.68 -8.11
N ALA A 118 -5.03 -12.50 -7.53
CA ALA A 118 -6.16 -11.66 -7.92
C ALA A 118 -5.93 -11.08 -9.33
N PRO A 119 -6.93 -11.09 -10.23
CA PRO A 119 -6.78 -10.55 -11.57
C PRO A 119 -6.27 -9.11 -11.60
N GLU A 120 -6.68 -8.28 -10.64
CA GLU A 120 -6.27 -6.88 -10.51
C GLU A 120 -4.77 -6.76 -10.25
N PHE A 121 -4.21 -7.65 -9.42
CA PHE A 121 -2.77 -7.69 -9.15
C PHE A 121 -2.02 -8.21 -10.37
N ILE A 122 -2.51 -9.28 -11.00
CA ILE A 122 -1.88 -9.85 -12.20
C ILE A 122 -1.83 -8.83 -13.35
N ASN A 123 -2.88 -8.04 -13.56
CA ASN A 123 -2.89 -6.99 -14.58
C ASN A 123 -1.79 -5.95 -14.32
N VAL A 124 -1.67 -5.45 -13.08
CA VAL A 124 -0.59 -4.52 -12.71
C VAL A 124 0.79 -5.14 -12.87
N LEU A 125 0.95 -6.43 -12.55
CA LEU A 125 2.21 -7.13 -12.73
C LEU A 125 2.57 -7.30 -14.21
N VAL A 126 1.60 -7.65 -15.05
CA VAL A 126 1.77 -7.77 -16.51
C VAL A 126 2.13 -6.41 -17.11
N ASP A 127 1.44 -5.35 -16.72
CA ASP A 127 1.76 -3.98 -17.16
C ASP A 127 3.18 -3.60 -16.74
N PHE A 128 3.57 -3.88 -15.49
CA PHE A 128 4.92 -3.63 -14.99
C PHE A 128 6.01 -4.40 -15.77
N ILE A 129 5.76 -5.67 -16.10
CA ILE A 129 6.71 -6.49 -16.89
C ILE A 129 6.81 -6.00 -18.33
N ASN A 130 5.68 -5.55 -18.91
CA ASN A 130 5.60 -5.12 -20.29
C ASN A 130 6.05 -3.67 -20.51
N ASP A 131 6.11 -2.85 -19.46
CA ASP A 131 6.72 -1.52 -19.49
C ASP A 131 8.25 -1.69 -19.66
N LYS A 132 8.67 -1.98 -20.90
CA LYS A 132 10.06 -2.01 -21.36
C LYS A 132 10.62 -0.58 -21.38
N GLN A 133 10.67 0.10 -20.24
CA GLN A 133 11.42 1.33 -20.06
C GLN A 133 12.06 1.36 -18.67
N ALA A 134 13.27 0.80 -18.62
CA ALA A 134 14.35 1.23 -17.75
C ALA A 134 15.62 1.37 -18.60
#